data_AF-A0A3A0GC00-F1
#
_entry.id   AF-A0A3A0GC00-F1
#
_cell.length_a   1.000
_cell.length_b   1.000
_cell.length_c   1.000
_cell.angle_alpha   90.00
_cell.angle_beta   90.00
_cell.angle_gamma   90.00
#
_symmetry.space_group_name_H-M   'P 1'
#
loop_
_entity.id
_entity.type
_entity.pdbx_description
1 polymer ?
#
loop_
_entity_poly.entity_id
_entity_poly.type
_entity_poly.pdbx_seq_one_letter_code
_entity_poly.pdbx_strand_id
1 'polypeptide(L)'
;MRDTDLTRRLFIRRTATLGAVTVGSTYFLAACGGGAETGGTEGGGTAALDCSDTSALTPQEVETRTSLQYVEKSVTEGKNCLNCQQFQAPATAGECGKCLVVPGSINPDGNCTAWVEKVS
;
A
#
# COMPACT_ATOMS: atom_id res chain seq x y z
N MET A 1 -1.49 -1.50 31.39
CA MET A 1 -0.38 -1.11 30.47
C MET A 1 0.70 -2.18 30.60
N ARG A 2 1.10 -2.76 29.46
CA ARG A 2 2.04 -3.89 29.22
C ARG A 2 1.51 -5.31 29.41
N ASP A 3 0.80 -5.78 28.38
CA ASP A 3 0.53 -7.20 28.10
C ASP A 3 1.09 -7.63 26.71
N THR A 4 2.17 -7.00 26.24
CA THR A 4 2.77 -7.27 24.90
C THR A 4 4.17 -7.90 24.96
N ASP A 5 4.66 -8.29 26.13
CA ASP A 5 6.01 -8.84 26.29
C ASP A 5 6.07 -10.39 26.29
N LEU A 6 4.93 -11.09 26.36
CA LEU A 6 4.88 -12.55 26.49
C LEU A 6 4.83 -13.30 25.15
N THR A 7 4.37 -12.67 24.06
CA THR A 7 4.27 -13.31 22.72
C THR A 7 5.62 -13.40 22.00
N ARG A 8 6.54 -12.44 22.24
CA ARG A 8 7.86 -12.42 21.57
C ARG A 8 8.85 -13.46 22.10
N ARG A 9 8.83 -13.76 23.41
CA ARG A 9 9.86 -14.58 24.05
C ARG A 9 9.61 -16.10 23.91
N LEU A 10 8.37 -16.51 23.70
CA LEU A 10 8.00 -17.92 23.50
C LEU A 10 8.29 -18.42 22.09
N PHE A 11 8.23 -17.55 21.08
CA PHE A 11 8.58 -17.90 19.71
C PHE A 11 10.09 -18.12 19.54
N ILE A 12 10.92 -17.31 20.22
CA ILE A 12 12.39 -17.43 20.18
C ILE A 12 12.89 -18.67 20.95
N ARG A 13 12.16 -19.13 21.97
CA ARG A 13 12.53 -20.35 22.71
C ARG A 13 12.17 -21.66 22.00
N ARG A 14 11.26 -21.64 21.01
CA ARG A 14 10.78 -22.86 20.34
C ARG A 14 11.72 -23.35 19.23
N THR A 15 12.69 -22.55 18.81
CA THR A 15 13.62 -22.85 17.71
C THR A 15 14.97 -23.42 18.17
N ALA A 16 15.19 -23.63 19.48
CA ALA A 16 16.50 -24.01 20.02
C ALA A 16 16.65 -25.47 20.48
N THR A 17 15.66 -26.36 20.31
CA THR A 17 15.76 -27.73 20.88
C THR A 17 15.17 -28.84 20.01
N LEU A 18 15.56 -28.96 18.72
CA LEU A 18 15.34 -30.18 17.93
C LEU A 18 16.55 -30.47 17.03
N GLY A 19 17.65 -30.91 17.65
CA GLY A 19 18.72 -31.63 16.97
C GLY A 19 18.75 -33.08 17.48
N ALA A 20 18.27 -34.03 16.67
CA ALA A 20 18.56 -35.47 16.78
C ALA A 20 18.09 -36.23 15.52
N VAL A 21 19.01 -36.41 14.58
CA VAL A 21 19.23 -37.57 13.67
C VAL A 21 18.02 -38.44 13.26
N THR A 22 17.64 -38.39 11.98
CA THR A 22 17.29 -39.59 11.19
C THR A 22 18.02 -39.55 9.85
N VAL A 23 18.70 -40.66 9.55
CA VAL A 23 19.62 -40.91 8.44
C VAL A 23 18.92 -40.86 7.08
N GLY A 24 19.54 -40.19 6.09
CA GLY A 24 19.39 -40.53 4.67
C GLY A 24 18.80 -39.45 3.76
N SER A 25 19.69 -38.68 3.12
CA SER A 25 19.63 -38.27 1.69
C SER A 25 20.51 -37.04 1.47
N THR A 26 21.60 -37.26 0.75
CA THR A 26 22.64 -36.29 0.39
C THR A 26 22.13 -35.27 -0.63
N TYR A 27 21.81 -34.04 -0.24
CA TYR A 27 21.89 -32.88 -1.12
C TYR A 27 22.32 -31.61 -0.34
N PHE A 28 23.59 -31.27 -0.52
CA PHE A 28 24.23 -29.94 -0.43
C PHE A 28 24.06 -29.08 0.84
N LEU A 29 25.09 -29.12 1.69
CA LEU A 29 25.48 -28.01 2.56
C LEU A 29 26.11 -26.89 1.71
N ALA A 30 25.29 -25.92 1.30
CA ALA A 30 25.76 -24.57 0.98
C ALA A 30 25.39 -23.66 2.16
N ALA A 31 26.39 -23.38 2.99
CA ALA A 31 26.29 -22.43 4.08
C ALA A 31 26.31 -21.00 3.53
N CYS A 32 25.16 -20.32 3.52
CA CYS A 32 25.03 -18.89 3.76
C CYS A 32 23.56 -18.62 4.13
N GLY A 33 23.33 -17.80 5.15
CA GLY A 33 22.07 -17.73 5.89
C GLY A 33 20.82 -17.33 5.10
N GLY A 34 19.67 -17.71 5.67
CA GLY A 34 18.34 -17.23 5.29
C GLY A 34 17.47 -18.34 4.72
N GLY A 35 16.72 -19.03 5.58
CA GLY A 35 15.78 -20.08 5.19
C GLY A 35 14.72 -19.55 4.23
N ALA A 36 14.65 -20.14 3.03
CA ALA A 36 13.53 -20.01 2.12
C ALA A 36 12.67 -21.27 2.26
N GLU A 37 11.55 -21.12 2.97
CA GLU A 37 10.47 -22.09 2.99
C GLU A 37 9.78 -22.10 1.62
N THR A 38 9.64 -23.28 1.05
CA THR A 38 8.79 -23.55 -0.10
C THR A 38 7.31 -23.45 0.30
N GLY A 39 6.52 -22.73 -0.49
CA GLY A 39 5.08 -23.00 -0.60
C GLY A 39 4.20 -21.85 -0.13
N GLY A 40 3.72 -21.07 -1.09
CA GLY A 40 2.67 -20.08 -0.92
C GLY A 40 2.34 -19.43 -2.24
N THR A 41 1.50 -20.08 -3.05
CA THR A 41 0.79 -19.43 -4.16
C THR A 41 -0.27 -18.53 -3.56
N GLU A 42 -0.03 -17.22 -3.48
CA GLU A 42 -1.08 -16.22 -3.29
C GLU A 42 -0.76 -14.93 -4.03
N GLY A 43 -1.71 -14.50 -4.85
CA GLY A 43 -1.87 -13.11 -5.28
C GLY A 43 -0.97 -12.65 -6.43
N GLY A 44 -1.46 -12.76 -7.66
CA GLY A 44 -1.08 -11.82 -8.71
C GLY A 44 -1.49 -10.41 -8.30
N GLY A 45 -0.68 -9.76 -7.47
CA GLY A 45 -0.88 -8.39 -7.03
C GLY A 45 -0.68 -7.47 -8.22
N THR A 46 -1.78 -7.00 -8.80
CA THR A 46 -1.74 -5.81 -9.66
C THR A 46 -1.14 -4.71 -8.81
N ALA A 47 0.01 -4.16 -9.24
CA ALA A 47 0.63 -3.04 -8.54
C ALA A 47 -0.42 -1.94 -8.35
N ALA A 48 -0.55 -1.42 -7.14
CA ALA A 48 -1.48 -0.33 -6.86
C ALA A 48 -1.08 0.88 -7.72
N LEU A 49 -2.09 1.52 -8.34
CA LEU A 49 -1.88 2.76 -9.09
C LEU A 49 -1.32 3.83 -8.15
N ASP A 50 -0.21 4.47 -8.55
CA ASP A 50 0.43 5.55 -7.81
C ASP A 50 0.33 6.86 -8.60
N CYS A 51 -0.37 7.84 -8.03
CA CYS A 51 -0.58 9.18 -8.57
C CYS A 51 0.06 10.26 -7.68
N SER A 52 1.01 9.89 -6.83
CA SER A 52 1.61 10.78 -5.83
C SER A 52 2.76 11.65 -6.35
N ASP A 53 3.21 11.47 -7.60
CA ASP A 53 4.28 12.29 -8.17
C ASP A 53 3.86 13.76 -8.32
N THR A 54 4.54 14.62 -7.56
CA THR A 54 4.36 16.07 -7.59
C THR A 54 5.56 16.81 -8.18
N SER A 55 6.51 16.11 -8.80
CA SER A 55 7.76 16.72 -9.31
C SER A 55 7.52 17.79 -10.39
N ALA A 56 6.40 17.69 -11.11
CA ALA A 56 5.97 18.65 -12.12
C ALA A 56 5.16 19.85 -11.55
N LEU A 57 4.87 19.86 -10.24
CA LEU A 57 4.09 20.92 -9.59
C LEU A 57 5.00 22.02 -9.02
N THR A 58 4.50 23.25 -9.04
CA THR A 58 5.09 24.36 -8.30
C THR A 58 4.92 24.17 -6.79
N PRO A 59 5.76 24.83 -5.95
CA PRO A 59 5.62 24.75 -4.50
C PRO A 59 4.21 25.14 -3.99
N GLN A 60 3.59 26.15 -4.61
CA GLN A 60 2.24 26.61 -4.26
C GLN A 60 1.16 25.58 -4.60
N GLU A 61 1.32 24.84 -5.71
CA GLU A 61 0.42 23.76 -6.08
C GLU A 61 0.54 22.56 -5.13
N VAL A 62 1.77 22.24 -4.71
CA VAL A 62 2.04 21.21 -3.68
C VAL A 62 1.41 21.62 -2.35
N GLU A 63 1.51 22.89 -1.96
CA GLU A 63 0.85 23.42 -0.75
C GLU A 63 -0.67 23.34 -0.86
N THR A 64 -1.25 23.64 -2.02
CA THR A 64 -2.69 23.49 -2.26
C THR A 64 -3.12 22.02 -2.11
N ARG A 65 -2.38 21.09 -2.70
CA ARG A 65 -2.65 19.64 -2.55
C ARG A 65 -2.56 19.17 -1.10
N THR A 66 -1.57 19.68 -0.36
CA THR A 66 -1.36 19.36 1.06
C THR A 66 -2.44 19.96 1.96
N SER A 67 -2.85 21.21 1.73
CA SER A 67 -3.87 21.90 2.53
C SER A 67 -5.27 21.31 2.34
N LEU A 68 -5.56 20.79 1.13
CA LEU A 68 -6.76 20.00 0.87
C LEU A 68 -6.67 18.56 1.41
N GLN A 69 -5.56 18.21 2.06
CA GLN A 69 -5.30 16.89 2.65
C GLN A 69 -5.56 15.75 1.66
N TYR A 70 -5.10 15.93 0.42
CA TYR A 70 -5.26 14.90 -0.59
C TYR A 70 -4.52 13.61 -0.16
N VAL A 71 -5.20 12.47 -0.32
CA VAL A 71 -4.66 11.13 -0.10
C VAL A 71 -4.89 10.25 -1.32
N GLU A 72 -3.92 9.41 -1.65
CA GLU A 72 -3.98 8.47 -2.79
C GLU A 72 -5.07 7.40 -2.65
N LYS A 73 -5.43 7.06 -1.41
CA LYS A 73 -6.48 6.10 -1.10
C LYS A 73 -7.38 6.65 -0.01
N SER A 74 -8.68 6.72 -0.31
CA SER A 74 -9.66 7.22 0.62
C SER A 74 -9.75 6.33 1.86
N VAL A 75 -9.80 6.98 3.03
CA VAL A 75 -10.13 6.37 4.32
C VAL A 75 -11.55 6.68 4.75
N THR A 76 -12.30 7.44 3.94
CA THR A 76 -13.69 7.80 4.23
C THR A 76 -14.62 6.94 3.40
N GLU A 77 -15.43 6.13 4.08
CA GLU A 77 -16.37 5.23 3.43
C GLU A 77 -17.31 6.00 2.49
N GLY A 78 -17.47 5.47 1.27
CA GLY A 78 -18.36 6.05 0.26
C GLY A 78 -17.91 7.39 -0.33
N LYS A 79 -16.71 7.91 0.00
CA LYS A 79 -16.20 9.16 -0.56
C LYS A 79 -14.84 8.94 -1.21
N ASN A 80 -14.79 8.92 -2.54
CA ASN A 80 -13.53 8.88 -3.28
C ASN A 80 -13.56 9.84 -4.48
N CYS A 81 -12.44 9.97 -5.17
CA CYS A 81 -12.36 10.82 -6.37
C CYS A 81 -13.33 10.34 -7.46
N LEU A 82 -13.48 9.03 -7.66
CA LEU A 82 -14.36 8.46 -8.70
C LEU A 82 -15.82 8.92 -8.58
N ASN A 83 -16.32 9.12 -7.35
CA ASN A 83 -17.67 9.64 -7.09
C ASN A 83 -17.72 11.12 -6.65
N CYS A 84 -16.64 11.86 -6.89
CA CYS A 84 -16.56 13.30 -6.64
C CYS A 84 -16.94 14.12 -7.88
N GLN A 85 -17.70 15.20 -7.71
CA GLN A 85 -18.07 16.12 -8.79
C GLN A 85 -16.86 16.81 -9.45
N GLN A 86 -15.78 16.99 -8.69
CA GLN A 86 -14.58 17.72 -9.14
C GLN A 86 -13.61 16.85 -9.94
N PHE A 87 -13.82 15.54 -9.96
CA PHE A 87 -12.91 14.59 -10.59
C PHE A 87 -13.15 14.48 -12.09
N GLN A 88 -12.06 14.52 -12.85
CA GLN A 88 -12.02 14.27 -14.28
C GLN A 88 -11.33 12.92 -14.50
N ALA A 89 -12.12 11.92 -14.91
CA ALA A 89 -11.62 10.59 -15.19
C ALA A 89 -10.57 10.62 -16.32
N PRO A 90 -9.53 9.78 -16.25
CA PRO A 90 -8.60 9.60 -17.37
C PRO A 90 -9.31 9.03 -18.60
N ALA A 91 -8.64 9.11 -19.75
CA ALA A 91 -9.14 8.47 -20.97
C ALA A 91 -9.14 6.94 -20.86
N THR A 92 -8.16 6.37 -20.15
CA THR A 92 -8.02 4.93 -19.95
C THR A 92 -8.31 4.55 -18.50
N ALA A 93 -9.11 3.51 -18.30
CA ALA A 93 -9.33 2.96 -16.97
C ALA A 93 -8.00 2.47 -16.35
N GLY A 94 -7.79 2.75 -15.07
CA GLY A 94 -6.56 2.39 -14.36
C GLY A 94 -5.42 3.41 -14.47
N GLU A 95 -5.65 4.57 -15.08
CA GLU A 95 -4.70 5.70 -15.06
C GLU A 95 -5.10 6.74 -14.00
N CYS A 96 -4.16 7.64 -13.70
CA CYS A 96 -4.46 8.81 -12.88
C CYS A 96 -5.35 9.80 -13.63
N GLY A 97 -6.42 10.24 -12.98
CA GLY A 97 -7.24 11.34 -13.47
C GLY A 97 -6.70 12.71 -13.09
N LYS A 98 -7.57 13.71 -13.19
CA LYS A 98 -7.33 15.09 -12.76
C LYS A 98 -8.43 15.56 -11.82
N CYS A 99 -8.20 16.64 -11.10
CA CYS A 99 -9.19 17.28 -10.24
C CYS A 99 -9.23 18.78 -10.53
N LEU A 100 -10.42 19.38 -10.47
CA LEU A 100 -10.61 20.81 -10.70
C LEU A 100 -9.96 21.70 -9.62
N VAL A 101 -9.73 21.16 -8.42
CA VAL A 101 -9.23 21.93 -7.25
C VAL A 101 -7.93 21.40 -6.65
N VAL A 102 -7.58 20.12 -6.90
CA VAL A 102 -6.32 19.52 -6.44
C VAL A 102 -5.37 19.45 -7.63
N PRO A 103 -4.23 20.18 -7.61
CA PRO A 103 -3.24 20.11 -8.69
C PRO A 103 -2.57 18.73 -8.79
N GLY A 104 -2.14 18.40 -10.01
CA GLY A 104 -1.41 17.18 -10.34
C GLY A 104 -2.28 15.97 -10.67
N SER A 105 -1.64 14.81 -10.69
CA SER A 105 -2.28 13.51 -10.93
C SER A 105 -3.15 13.12 -9.74
N ILE A 106 -4.30 12.49 -10.04
CA ILE A 106 -5.31 12.15 -9.04
C ILE A 106 -5.69 10.69 -9.16
N ASN A 107 -5.52 9.96 -8.07
CA ASN A 107 -5.94 8.58 -7.96
C ASN A 107 -7.48 8.51 -7.90
N PRO A 108 -8.14 7.70 -8.74
CA PRO A 108 -9.60 7.52 -8.67
C PRO A 108 -10.08 7.04 -7.29
N ASP A 109 -9.23 6.29 -6.57
CA ASP A 109 -9.52 5.79 -5.23
C ASP A 109 -9.18 6.80 -4.11
N GLY A 110 -8.61 7.96 -4.45
CA GLY A 110 -8.17 8.99 -3.52
C GLY A 110 -9.30 9.79 -2.89
N ASN A 111 -8.96 10.76 -2.03
CA ASN A 111 -9.90 11.69 -1.41
C ASN A 111 -9.20 13.02 -1.03
N CYS A 112 -9.94 14.10 -0.89
CA CYS A 112 -9.48 15.35 -0.27
C CYS A 112 -10.64 16.03 0.49
N THR A 113 -10.35 17.02 1.33
CA THR A 113 -11.36 17.74 2.13
C THR A 113 -12.36 18.54 1.30
N ALA A 114 -12.02 18.85 0.03
CA ALA A 114 -12.91 19.50 -0.93
C ALA A 114 -13.80 18.51 -1.72
N TRP A 115 -13.94 17.26 -1.25
CA TRP A 115 -14.85 16.29 -1.87
C TRP A 115 -16.29 16.81 -1.88
N VAL A 116 -16.94 16.68 -3.03
CA VAL A 116 -18.36 17.01 -3.23
C VAL A 116 -18.98 15.85 -4.00
N GLU A 117 -20.12 15.36 -3.52
CA GLU A 117 -20.85 14.28 -4.17
C GLU A 117 -21.17 14.61 -5.63
N LYS A 118 -20.94 13.65 -6.53
CA LYS A 118 -21.29 13.81 -7.94
C LYS A 118 -22.81 13.82 -8.12
N VAL A 119 -23.35 14.94 -8.59
CA VAL A 119 -24.76 15.04 -8.96
C VAL A 119 -24.98 14.40 -10.33
N SER A 120 -25.95 13.49 -10.40
CA SER A 120 -26.34 12.77 -11.63
C SER A 120 -27.38 13.51 -12.43
#